data_AF-I6AWC6-F1
#
_entry.id   AF-I6AWC6-F1
#
_cell.length_a   1.000
_cell.length_b   1.000
_cell.length_c   1.000
_cell.angle_alpha   90.00
_cell.angle_beta   90.00
_cell.angle_gamma   90.00
#
_symmetry.space_group_name_H-M   'P 1'
#
loop_
_entity.id
_entity.type
_entity.pdbx_description
1 polymer ?
#
loop_
_entity_poly.entity_id
_entity_poly.type
_entity_poly.pdbx_seq_one_letter_code
_entity_poly.pdbx_strand_id
1 'polypeptide(L)'
;MPRVPLEYYQPQRTPESTVRASPGMFDAEHAALARVGGAVQQAGDVVGDFALKMQKADNDAFLSTTRRRLGEAFDAFSNTWQSPGAKPETWEKDWAKIFDKTLGDLEREGGGKLFREQFDTLVADMRQRTSADVRKASYGRRIENDYNSHVATMERDKKSGNRAGYDAEIAMMEANGLVTAAKASEFRLKADHDFSEERAFQMINTDPFGAYELFSDNGAAQAAFPGLSEHELRTLTDNARYSRNVKKQEGLAELSDRFAEGNPPSNTELEAIGKKLGLTKKQMGKVSREAYAEALKTPSGQRTVARDALSKILRWDPQSPDQEQALEIQEAMMGLTGPMAKYVGKVWDDQSNPDSLMNNPAVKQVFRENEDNFEKHVYGNWMEFEEEPYTKKVGGKTVTLKRPKLVGGRPVMKVNSAKLAIAQAAKAKNFDRLRAYIAALPPGANPTMEEVRKVIYDVNDNDRVRTLFVPAATAGEFEEGDSKRAGSDYDIFK
;
A
#
# COMPACT_ATOMS: atom_id res chain seq x y z
N MET A 1 20.86 46.61 -94.20
CA MET A 1 21.70 46.79 -95.40
C MET A 1 22.39 48.14 -95.28
N PRO A 2 23.71 48.24 -95.51
CA PRO A 2 24.22 48.13 -96.88
C PRO A 2 25.38 47.14 -97.04
N ARG A 3 25.74 46.98 -98.31
CA ARG A 3 26.44 45.89 -98.99
C ARG A 3 27.49 46.57 -99.89
N VAL A 4 28.77 46.14 -99.80
CA VAL A 4 29.86 46.18 -100.85
C VAL A 4 30.22 47.61 -101.38
N PRO A 5 31.27 47.90 -102.21
CA PRO A 5 32.37 47.08 -102.76
C PRO A 5 33.77 47.73 -102.96
N LEU A 6 34.74 46.86 -103.34
CA LEU A 6 35.87 46.98 -104.29
C LEU A 6 36.60 48.32 -104.53
N GLU A 7 37.95 48.25 -104.60
CA GLU A 7 38.77 48.48 -105.82
C GLU A 7 40.26 48.22 -105.48
N TYR A 8 40.92 47.17 -106.00
CA TYR A 8 41.53 47.03 -107.33
C TYR A 8 42.46 48.17 -107.77
N TYR A 9 43.76 47.90 -107.70
CA TYR A 9 44.71 48.26 -108.76
C TYR A 9 45.63 47.05 -109.04
N GLN A 10 45.49 46.52 -110.24
CA GLN A 10 46.43 45.63 -110.96
C GLN A 10 47.45 46.49 -111.75
N PRO A 11 48.41 45.96 -112.55
CA PRO A 11 49.07 44.64 -112.59
C PRO A 11 50.62 44.72 -112.78
N GLN A 12 51.35 43.60 -112.73
CA GLN A 12 52.06 43.00 -113.88
C GLN A 12 53.27 42.10 -113.54
N ARG A 13 53.23 40.91 -114.18
CA ARG A 13 54.32 40.08 -114.73
C ARG A 13 55.20 39.27 -113.76
N THR A 14 55.02 37.95 -113.82
CA THR A 14 56.06 36.91 -113.65
C THR A 14 56.57 36.51 -115.05
N PRO A 15 57.83 36.08 -115.24
CA PRO A 15 58.17 34.68 -114.95
C PRO A 15 59.63 34.37 -114.53
N GLU A 16 59.76 33.17 -113.94
CA GLU A 16 60.91 32.24 -113.93
C GLU A 16 62.11 32.37 -112.97
N SER A 17 62.17 31.32 -112.13
CA SER A 17 63.30 30.63 -111.53
C SER A 17 64.43 31.43 -110.88
N THR A 18 64.33 31.54 -109.55
CA THR A 18 65.42 31.13 -108.68
C THR A 18 64.81 30.59 -107.40
N VAL A 19 65.01 29.31 -107.09
CA VAL A 19 64.85 28.79 -105.73
C VAL A 19 65.93 29.46 -104.90
N ARG A 20 65.67 30.68 -104.44
CA ARG A 20 66.39 31.28 -103.32
C ARG A 20 65.51 31.07 -102.11
N ALA A 21 66.03 30.30 -101.15
CA ALA A 21 65.47 30.28 -99.81
C ALA A 21 65.26 31.72 -99.36
N SER A 22 64.00 32.14 -99.18
CA SER A 22 63.67 33.48 -98.71
C SER A 22 64.40 33.72 -97.39
N PRO A 23 65.12 34.85 -97.22
CA PRO A 23 65.84 35.17 -95.98
C PRO A 23 64.97 35.24 -94.73
N GLY A 24 63.64 35.15 -94.84
CA GLY A 24 62.69 35.13 -93.73
C GLY A 24 62.18 33.74 -93.29
N MET A 25 62.64 32.62 -93.87
CA MET A 25 62.19 31.29 -93.38
C MET A 25 62.73 30.95 -91.99
N PHE A 26 63.94 31.41 -91.65
CA PHE A 26 64.51 31.25 -90.30
C PHE A 26 63.85 32.19 -89.28
N ASP A 27 63.44 33.40 -89.69
CA ASP A 27 62.69 34.33 -88.83
C ASP A 27 61.25 33.87 -88.60
N ALA A 28 60.63 33.17 -89.56
CA ALA A 28 59.29 32.59 -89.39
C ALA A 28 59.28 31.44 -88.38
N GLU A 29 60.29 30.55 -88.40
CA GLU A 29 60.45 29.50 -87.38
C GLU A 29 60.77 30.08 -86.00
N HIS A 30 61.67 31.07 -85.91
CA HIS A 30 61.96 31.72 -84.63
C HIS A 30 60.77 32.53 -84.09
N ALA A 31 60.00 33.20 -84.94
CA ALA A 31 58.76 33.87 -84.53
C ALA A 31 57.65 32.89 -84.16
N ALA A 32 57.55 31.74 -84.83
CA ALA A 32 56.60 30.68 -84.47
C ALA A 32 56.99 30.01 -83.14
N LEU A 33 58.26 29.67 -82.94
CA LEU A 33 58.78 29.13 -81.68
C LEU A 33 58.65 30.12 -80.51
N ALA A 34 58.88 31.42 -80.74
CA ALA A 34 58.66 32.44 -79.72
C ALA A 34 57.18 32.64 -79.39
N ARG A 35 56.29 32.56 -80.38
CA ARG A 35 54.83 32.59 -80.16
C ARG A 35 54.32 31.33 -79.47
N VAL A 36 54.85 30.16 -79.80
CA VAL A 36 54.56 28.89 -79.12
C VAL A 36 55.12 28.92 -77.70
N GLY A 37 56.34 29.40 -77.48
CA GLY A 37 56.93 29.59 -76.15
C GLY A 37 56.14 30.56 -75.27
N GLY A 38 55.71 31.70 -75.83
CA GLY A 38 54.84 32.66 -75.13
C GLY A 38 53.45 32.12 -74.85
N ALA A 39 52.86 31.34 -75.77
CA ALA A 39 51.57 30.69 -75.57
C ALA A 39 51.65 29.54 -74.55
N VAL A 40 52.74 28.78 -74.53
CA VAL A 40 53.03 27.72 -73.54
C VAL A 40 53.27 28.34 -72.16
N GLN A 41 53.96 29.48 -72.09
CA GLN A 41 54.19 30.20 -70.84
C GLN A 41 52.90 30.83 -70.30
N GLN A 42 52.09 31.48 -71.15
CA GLN A 42 50.76 31.98 -70.77
C GLN A 42 49.80 30.85 -70.38
N ALA A 43 49.83 29.70 -71.07
CA ALA A 43 49.06 28.52 -70.68
C ALA A 43 49.55 27.94 -69.35
N GLY A 44 50.86 27.94 -69.11
CA GLY A 44 51.48 27.54 -67.83
C GLY A 44 51.07 28.45 -66.68
N ASP A 45 51.05 29.77 -66.89
CA ASP A 45 50.60 30.75 -65.90
C ASP A 45 49.10 30.60 -65.60
N VAL A 46 48.26 30.41 -66.62
CA VAL A 46 46.82 30.18 -66.45
C VAL A 46 46.52 28.86 -65.73
N VAL A 47 47.26 27.79 -66.04
CA VAL A 47 47.13 26.50 -65.36
C VAL A 47 47.63 26.57 -63.91
N GLY A 48 48.71 27.31 -63.65
CA GLY A 48 49.22 27.59 -62.30
C GLY A 48 48.22 28.39 -61.46
N ASP A 49 47.66 29.46 -62.04
CA ASP A 49 46.63 30.27 -61.39
C ASP A 49 45.34 29.49 -61.11
N PHE A 50 44.93 28.63 -62.04
CA PHE A 50 43.79 27.75 -61.87
C PHE A 50 44.03 26.71 -60.75
N ALA A 51 45.22 26.09 -60.71
CA ALA A 51 45.60 25.16 -59.66
C ALA A 51 45.62 25.82 -58.27
N LEU A 52 46.16 27.04 -58.16
CA LEU A 52 46.16 27.82 -56.91
C LEU A 52 44.74 28.23 -56.48
N LYS A 53 43.86 28.62 -57.41
CA LYS A 53 42.46 28.93 -57.11
C LYS A 53 41.67 27.69 -56.68
N MET A 54 41.88 26.55 -57.34
CA MET A 54 41.30 25.27 -56.92
C MET A 54 41.78 24.85 -55.54
N GLN A 55 43.08 24.98 -55.26
CA GLN A 55 43.63 24.65 -53.94
C GLN A 55 43.08 25.57 -52.83
N LYS A 56 42.88 26.86 -53.11
CA LYS A 56 42.20 27.79 -52.19
C LYS A 56 40.73 27.42 -51.96
N ALA A 57 39.99 27.08 -53.02
CA ALA A 57 38.59 26.68 -52.90
C ALA A 57 38.42 25.37 -52.10
N ASP A 58 39.29 24.38 -52.35
CA ASP A 58 39.33 23.12 -51.60
C ASP A 58 39.65 23.37 -50.11
N ASN A 59 40.59 24.28 -49.82
CA ASN A 59 40.93 24.66 -48.45
C ASN A 59 39.79 25.42 -47.75
N ASP A 60 39.14 26.37 -48.43
CA ASP A 60 38.00 27.11 -47.87
C ASP A 60 36.81 26.18 -47.57
N ALA A 61 36.53 25.22 -48.46
CA ALA A 61 35.51 24.20 -48.23
C ALA A 61 35.84 23.32 -47.02
N PHE A 62 37.12 22.97 -46.85
CA PHE A 62 37.59 22.21 -45.70
C PHE A 62 37.51 23.02 -44.39
N LEU A 63 37.92 24.29 -44.39
CA LEU A 63 37.81 25.17 -43.22
C LEU A 63 36.35 25.40 -42.81
N SER A 64 35.46 25.57 -43.80
CA SER A 64 34.01 25.66 -43.57
C SER A 64 33.46 24.38 -42.93
N THR A 65 33.87 23.22 -43.45
CA THR A 65 33.47 21.91 -42.90
C THR A 65 34.01 21.71 -41.48
N THR A 66 35.25 22.10 -41.22
CA THR A 66 35.89 22.08 -39.89
C THR A 66 35.10 22.91 -38.90
N ARG A 67 34.76 24.16 -39.26
CA ARG A 67 33.95 25.05 -38.43
C ARG A 67 32.58 24.44 -38.14
N ARG A 68 31.91 23.88 -39.16
CA ARG A 68 30.59 23.24 -39.00
C ARG A 68 30.66 22.06 -38.03
N ARG A 69 31.59 21.12 -38.22
CA ARG A 69 31.67 19.91 -37.37
C ARG A 69 32.08 20.21 -35.94
N LEU A 70 33.03 21.14 -35.73
CA LEU A 70 33.38 21.58 -34.37
C LEU A 70 32.21 22.32 -33.71
N GLY A 71 31.44 23.11 -34.47
CA GLY A 71 30.20 23.73 -34.01
C GLY A 71 29.15 22.70 -33.60
N GLU A 72 28.86 21.72 -34.45
CA GLU A 72 27.91 20.64 -34.16
C GLU A 72 28.32 19.81 -32.93
N ALA A 73 29.62 19.52 -32.77
CA ALA A 73 30.15 18.84 -31.60
C ALA A 73 29.98 19.68 -30.32
N PHE A 74 30.20 21.00 -30.40
CA PHE A 74 29.97 21.92 -29.30
C PHE A 74 28.49 22.02 -28.93
N ASP A 75 27.60 22.16 -29.91
CA ASP A 75 26.16 22.24 -29.70
C ASP A 75 25.65 20.95 -29.04
N ALA A 76 26.05 19.78 -29.57
CA ALA A 76 25.74 18.49 -28.97
C ALA A 76 26.24 18.38 -27.51
N PHE A 77 27.46 18.85 -27.23
CA PHE A 77 28.00 18.91 -25.87
C PHE A 77 27.20 19.86 -24.97
N SER A 78 26.87 21.07 -25.44
CA SER A 78 26.13 22.07 -24.68
C SER A 78 24.72 21.59 -24.30
N ASN A 79 24.08 20.78 -25.15
CA ASN A 79 22.79 20.16 -24.84
C ASN A 79 22.85 19.23 -23.63
N THR A 80 24.02 18.67 -23.30
CA THR A 80 24.20 17.83 -22.10
C THR A 80 24.11 18.61 -20.80
N TRP A 81 24.29 19.95 -20.83
CA TRP A 81 24.24 20.81 -19.64
C TRP A 81 22.87 20.83 -18.96
N GLN A 82 21.81 20.52 -19.71
CA GLN A 82 20.43 20.49 -19.20
C GLN A 82 20.14 19.23 -18.38
N SER A 83 21.05 18.25 -18.35
CA SER A 83 20.83 17.01 -17.61
C SER A 83 20.94 17.20 -16.09
N PRO A 84 20.01 16.66 -15.28
CA PRO A 84 20.08 16.70 -13.82
C PRO A 84 21.35 16.05 -13.23
N GLY A 85 22.00 15.14 -13.97
CA GLY A 85 23.22 14.45 -13.56
C GLY A 85 24.53 15.08 -14.07
N ALA A 86 24.44 16.25 -14.72
CA ALA A 86 25.61 16.88 -15.32
C ALA A 86 26.58 17.39 -14.22
N LYS A 87 27.88 17.10 -14.42
CA LYS A 87 28.94 17.48 -13.48
C LYS A 87 29.71 18.68 -14.04
N PRO A 88 29.38 19.92 -13.63
CA PRO A 88 30.06 21.11 -14.17
C PRO A 88 31.58 21.08 -13.93
N GLU A 89 32.01 20.37 -12.90
CA GLU A 89 33.42 20.08 -12.57
C GLU A 89 34.20 19.43 -13.72
N THR A 90 33.54 18.62 -14.54
CA THR A 90 34.18 17.82 -15.60
C THR A 90 34.02 18.44 -16.98
N TRP A 91 33.14 19.43 -17.14
CA TRP A 91 32.76 19.95 -18.46
C TRP A 91 33.93 20.50 -19.26
N GLU A 92 34.87 21.21 -18.65
CA GLU A 92 36.06 21.71 -19.35
C GLU A 92 36.93 20.58 -19.91
N LYS A 93 37.14 19.54 -19.10
CA LYS A 93 37.93 18.36 -19.49
C LYS A 93 37.21 17.52 -20.54
N ASP A 94 35.90 17.35 -20.38
CA ASP A 94 35.07 16.58 -21.30
C ASP A 94 35.00 17.29 -22.66
N TRP A 95 34.83 18.61 -22.66
CA TRP A 95 34.89 19.41 -23.88
C TRP A 95 36.25 19.34 -24.57
N ALA A 96 37.36 19.52 -23.83
CA ALA A 96 38.70 19.41 -24.40
C ALA A 96 38.91 18.07 -25.10
N LYS A 97 38.46 16.96 -24.49
CA LYS A 97 38.54 15.62 -25.07
C LYS A 97 37.69 15.47 -26.33
N ILE A 98 36.48 16.02 -26.34
CA ILE A 98 35.60 15.99 -27.52
C ILE A 98 36.23 16.83 -28.65
N PHE A 99 36.69 18.03 -28.34
CA PHE A 99 37.34 18.94 -29.27
C PHE A 99 38.58 18.31 -29.91
N ASP A 100 39.49 17.77 -29.10
CA ASP A 100 40.72 17.10 -29.57
C ASP A 100 40.40 15.88 -30.44
N LYS A 101 39.37 15.11 -30.08
CA LYS A 101 38.93 13.96 -30.88
C LYS A 101 38.38 14.41 -32.24
N THR A 102 37.45 15.37 -32.25
CA THR A 102 36.87 15.90 -33.49
C THR A 102 37.93 16.54 -34.38
N LEU A 103 38.89 17.26 -33.78
CA LEU A 103 40.03 17.83 -34.49
C LEU A 103 40.91 16.74 -35.13
N GLY A 104 41.27 15.70 -34.37
CA GLY A 104 42.09 14.61 -34.87
C GLY A 104 41.41 13.82 -36.00
N ASP A 105 40.08 13.70 -35.98
CA ASP A 105 39.32 13.10 -37.08
C ASP A 105 39.35 13.99 -38.34
N LEU A 106 39.20 15.31 -38.17
CA LEU A 106 39.29 16.30 -39.26
C LEU A 106 40.69 16.37 -39.88
N GLU A 107 41.76 16.36 -39.07
CA GLU A 107 43.15 16.38 -39.55
C GLU A 107 43.50 15.15 -40.40
N ARG A 108 42.97 13.97 -40.04
CA ARG A 108 43.12 12.75 -40.84
C ARG A 108 42.38 12.83 -42.16
N GLU A 109 41.21 13.46 -42.20
CA GLU A 109 40.43 13.67 -43.43
C GLU A 109 41.06 14.72 -44.36
N GLY A 110 41.79 15.71 -43.82
CA GLY A 110 42.38 16.83 -44.55
C GLY A 110 43.77 16.60 -45.16
N GLY A 111 44.35 15.40 -45.04
CA GLY A 111 45.73 15.09 -45.45
C GLY A 111 46.04 15.49 -46.90
N GLY A 112 46.86 16.54 -47.08
CA GLY A 112 47.37 17.01 -48.38
C GLY A 112 46.70 18.25 -48.99
N LYS A 113 45.61 18.78 -48.40
CA LYS A 113 44.83 19.92 -48.96
C LYS A 113 44.89 21.22 -48.15
N LEU A 114 45.71 21.25 -47.11
CA LEU A 114 45.63 22.26 -46.03
C LEU A 114 46.62 23.41 -46.21
N PHE A 115 46.11 24.64 -46.18
CA PHE A 115 46.91 25.80 -45.74
C PHE A 115 46.97 25.78 -44.21
N ARG A 116 48.02 25.16 -43.68
CA ARG A 116 48.15 24.82 -42.26
C ARG A 116 47.98 26.02 -41.32
N GLU A 117 48.51 27.18 -41.69
CA GLU A 117 48.40 28.41 -40.89
C GLU A 117 46.94 28.89 -40.72
N GLN A 118 46.13 28.83 -41.77
CA GLN A 118 44.71 29.23 -41.70
C GLN A 118 43.88 28.24 -40.88
N PHE A 119 44.18 26.95 -41.00
CA PHE A 119 43.56 25.90 -40.21
C PHE A 119 43.89 26.05 -38.73
N ASP A 120 45.18 26.18 -38.39
CA ASP A 120 45.65 26.33 -37.01
C ASP A 120 45.05 27.58 -36.36
N THR A 121 44.94 28.69 -37.11
CA THR A 121 44.30 29.93 -36.66
C THR A 121 42.81 29.72 -36.36
N LEU A 122 42.06 29.07 -37.26
CA LEU A 122 40.64 28.76 -37.05
C LEU A 122 40.44 27.87 -35.82
N VAL A 123 41.27 26.84 -35.66
CA VAL A 123 41.19 25.89 -34.55
C VAL A 123 41.52 26.58 -33.22
N ALA A 124 42.54 27.45 -33.20
CA ALA A 124 42.89 28.22 -32.01
C ALA A 124 41.76 29.15 -31.57
N ASP A 125 41.15 29.89 -32.51
CA ASP A 125 40.02 30.78 -32.24
C ASP A 125 38.80 30.01 -31.71
N MET A 126 38.43 28.90 -32.38
CA MET A 126 37.33 28.04 -31.95
C MET A 126 37.58 27.43 -30.56
N ARG A 127 38.80 26.95 -30.30
CA ARG A 127 39.18 26.39 -28.99
C ARG A 127 39.06 27.45 -27.90
N GLN A 128 39.57 28.65 -28.14
CA GLN A 128 39.54 29.74 -27.17
C GLN A 128 38.10 30.14 -26.84
N ARG A 129 37.26 30.37 -27.86
CA ARG A 129 35.87 30.79 -27.71
C ARG A 129 35.04 29.72 -26.98
N THR A 130 35.03 28.49 -27.50
CA THR A 130 34.21 27.42 -26.90
C THR A 130 34.67 27.09 -25.48
N SER A 131 35.98 27.08 -25.20
CA SER A 131 36.47 26.87 -23.83
C SER A 131 36.12 28.01 -22.87
N ALA A 132 35.98 29.25 -23.35
CA ALA A 132 35.48 30.35 -22.54
C ALA A 132 33.99 30.18 -22.22
N ASP A 133 33.19 29.75 -23.21
CA ASP A 133 31.77 29.47 -23.03
C ASP A 133 31.53 28.31 -22.06
N VAL A 134 32.27 27.19 -22.18
CA VAL A 134 32.21 26.07 -21.23
C VAL A 134 32.57 26.52 -19.81
N ARG A 135 33.64 27.31 -19.65
CA ARG A 135 34.03 27.86 -18.34
C ARG A 135 32.92 28.69 -17.73
N LYS A 136 32.38 29.64 -18.50
CA LYS A 136 31.29 30.51 -18.05
C LYS A 136 30.07 29.69 -17.61
N ALA A 137 29.68 28.69 -18.40
CA ALA A 137 28.56 27.80 -18.07
C ALA A 137 28.84 26.96 -16.81
N SER A 138 30.04 26.39 -16.68
CA SER A 138 30.45 25.61 -15.50
C SER A 138 30.41 26.46 -14.23
N TYR A 139 30.97 27.67 -14.25
CA TYR A 139 30.91 28.59 -13.12
C TYR A 139 29.47 28.99 -12.77
N GLY A 140 28.66 29.34 -13.77
CA GLY A 140 27.25 29.67 -13.55
C GLY A 140 26.48 28.53 -12.89
N ARG A 141 26.70 27.29 -13.34
CA ARG A 141 26.05 26.10 -12.78
C ARG A 141 26.53 25.75 -11.38
N ARG A 142 27.81 25.94 -11.06
CA ARG A 142 28.35 25.77 -9.70
C ARG A 142 27.70 26.75 -8.74
N ILE A 143 27.64 28.04 -9.10
CA ILE A 143 26.98 29.08 -8.29
C ILE A 143 25.51 28.72 -8.05
N GLU A 144 24.79 28.27 -9.08
CA GLU A 144 23.41 27.82 -8.97
C GLU A 144 23.26 26.61 -8.04
N ASN A 145 24.15 25.61 -8.16
CA ASN A 145 24.15 24.43 -7.29
C ASN A 145 24.43 24.80 -5.83
N ASP A 146 25.40 25.68 -5.58
CA ASP A 146 25.73 26.15 -4.23
C ASP A 146 24.57 26.93 -3.62
N TYR A 147 23.97 27.86 -4.38
CA TYR A 147 22.76 28.57 -3.98
C TYR A 147 21.63 27.60 -3.62
N ASN A 148 21.35 26.61 -4.47
CA ASN A 148 20.29 25.63 -4.24
C ASN A 148 20.59 24.74 -3.02
N SER A 149 21.86 24.41 -2.76
CA SER A 149 22.27 23.65 -1.58
C SER A 149 22.01 24.41 -0.28
N HIS A 150 22.33 25.70 -0.25
CA HIS A 150 22.03 26.58 0.89
C HIS A 150 20.51 26.71 1.09
N VAL A 151 19.74 26.97 0.03
CA VAL A 151 18.26 27.01 0.10
C VAL A 151 17.69 25.69 0.62
N ALA A 152 18.20 24.55 0.18
CA ALA A 152 17.75 23.24 0.68
C ALA A 152 18.06 23.04 2.18
N THR A 153 19.17 23.60 2.67
CA THR A 153 19.51 23.57 4.10
C THR A 153 18.65 24.53 4.91
N MET A 154 18.39 25.73 4.40
CA MET A 154 17.42 26.67 4.97
C MET A 154 16.02 26.03 5.09
N GLU A 155 15.54 25.34 4.06
CA GLU A 155 14.26 24.62 4.11
C GLU A 155 14.25 23.50 5.16
N ARG A 156 15.37 22.81 5.36
CA ARG A 156 15.52 21.79 6.41
C ARG A 156 15.50 22.42 7.80
N ASP A 157 16.18 23.54 7.98
CA ASP A 157 16.22 24.27 9.24
C ASP A 157 14.85 24.86 9.60
N LYS A 158 14.12 25.39 8.62
CA LYS A 158 12.72 25.80 8.77
C LYS A 158 11.85 24.66 9.28
N LYS A 159 11.91 23.48 8.63
CA LYS A 159 11.16 22.28 9.02
C LYS A 159 11.52 21.76 10.42
N SER A 160 12.75 21.96 10.88
CA SER A 160 13.18 21.52 12.21
C SER A 160 13.00 22.59 13.30
N GLY A 161 12.55 23.80 12.93
CA GLY A 161 12.46 24.93 13.86
C GLY A 161 13.82 25.54 14.24
N ASN A 162 14.88 25.23 13.50
CA ASN A 162 16.24 25.72 13.75
C ASN A 162 16.46 27.13 13.16
N ARG A 163 15.97 28.16 13.84
CA ARG A 163 16.13 29.56 13.36
C ARG A 163 17.59 29.99 13.26
N ALA A 164 18.44 29.59 14.20
CA ALA A 164 19.86 29.96 14.19
C ALA A 164 20.58 29.37 12.96
N GLY A 165 20.26 28.13 12.57
CA GLY A 165 20.77 27.52 11.34
C GLY A 165 20.32 28.28 10.09
N TYR A 166 19.03 28.59 9.98
CA TYR A 166 18.48 29.35 8.86
C TYR A 166 19.15 30.73 8.69
N ASP A 167 19.34 31.48 9.77
CA ASP A 167 19.99 32.79 9.73
C ASP A 167 21.49 32.68 9.41
N ALA A 168 22.16 31.62 9.86
CA ALA A 168 23.56 31.33 9.52
C ALA A 168 23.72 31.02 8.03
N GLU A 169 22.81 30.23 7.44
CA GLU A 169 22.81 29.94 6.00
C GLU A 169 22.64 31.22 5.17
N ILE A 170 21.73 32.13 5.56
CA ILE A 170 21.58 33.43 4.90
C ILE A 170 22.89 34.22 4.96
N ALA A 171 23.55 34.26 6.13
CA ALA A 171 24.82 34.96 6.29
C ALA A 171 25.94 34.34 5.44
N MET A 172 25.96 33.01 5.29
CA MET A 172 26.90 32.33 4.39
C MET A 172 26.61 32.65 2.92
N MET A 173 25.35 32.66 2.50
CA MET A 173 24.97 33.04 1.13
C MET A 173 25.36 34.49 0.82
N GLU A 174 25.20 35.40 1.79
CA GLU A 174 25.61 36.81 1.67
C GLU A 174 27.14 36.94 1.61
N ALA A 175 27.86 36.27 2.50
CA ALA A 175 29.33 36.28 2.54
C ALA A 175 29.97 35.68 1.27
N ASN A 176 29.35 34.65 0.69
CA ASN A 176 29.80 34.01 -0.55
C ASN A 176 29.34 34.77 -1.81
N GLY A 177 28.61 35.88 -1.66
CA GLY A 177 28.11 36.68 -2.79
C GLY A 177 27.04 35.98 -3.64
N LEU A 178 26.40 34.93 -3.11
CA LEU A 178 25.30 34.22 -3.77
C LEU A 178 24.00 35.03 -3.74
N VAL A 179 23.86 35.93 -2.78
CA VAL A 179 22.72 36.85 -2.65
C VAL A 179 23.19 38.25 -2.28
N THR A 180 22.41 39.25 -2.67
CA THR A 180 22.64 40.64 -2.25
C THR A 180 22.22 40.87 -0.81
N ALA A 181 22.76 41.89 -0.14
CA ALA A 181 22.36 42.28 1.22
C ALA A 181 20.85 42.60 1.32
N ALA A 182 20.27 43.18 0.26
CA ALA A 182 18.83 43.41 0.18
C ALA A 182 18.05 42.09 0.18
N LYS A 183 18.50 41.09 -0.60
CA LYS A 183 17.85 39.77 -0.66
C LYS A 183 18.02 38.98 0.64
N ALA A 184 19.19 39.05 1.28
CA ALA A 184 19.41 38.47 2.60
C ALA A 184 18.46 39.09 3.65
N SER A 185 18.24 40.40 3.58
CA SER A 185 17.28 41.09 4.46
C SER A 185 15.83 40.67 4.20
N GLU A 186 15.44 40.47 2.93
CA GLU A 186 14.12 39.92 2.59
C GLU A 186 13.89 38.54 3.20
N PHE A 187 14.89 37.64 3.15
CA PHE A 187 14.76 36.32 3.78
C PHE A 187 14.56 36.43 5.29
N ARG A 188 15.35 37.28 5.98
CA ARG A 188 15.23 37.50 7.43
C ARG A 188 13.87 38.07 7.82
N LEU A 189 13.33 39.00 7.04
CA LEU A 189 12.01 39.60 7.29
C LEU A 189 10.86 38.60 7.13
N LYS A 190 10.98 37.65 6.20
CA LYS A 190 9.97 36.61 5.97
C LYS A 190 10.09 35.42 6.91
N ALA A 191 11.26 35.21 7.51
CA ALA A 191 11.53 34.04 8.34
C ALA A 191 10.53 33.86 9.49
N ASP A 192 10.10 34.92 10.17
CA ASP A 192 9.12 34.79 11.28
C ASP A 192 7.77 34.25 10.81
N HIS A 193 7.34 34.69 9.62
CA HIS A 193 6.13 34.19 8.96
C HIS A 193 6.33 32.74 8.51
N ASP A 194 7.38 32.45 7.74
CA ASP A 194 7.66 31.12 7.17
C ASP A 194 7.78 30.03 8.26
N PHE A 195 8.44 30.35 9.39
CA PHE A 195 8.56 29.43 10.53
C PHE A 195 7.22 29.23 11.25
N SER A 196 6.42 30.29 11.39
CA SER A 196 5.10 30.18 12.00
C SER A 196 4.16 29.34 11.14
N GLU A 197 4.21 29.52 9.81
CA GLU A 197 3.44 28.76 8.85
C GLU A 197 3.83 27.27 8.86
N GLU A 198 5.13 26.95 8.77
CA GLU A 198 5.61 25.57 8.80
C GLU A 198 5.23 24.86 10.11
N ARG A 199 5.40 25.53 11.26
CA ARG A 199 5.00 24.99 12.56
C ARG A 199 3.50 24.75 12.65
N ALA A 200 2.69 25.65 12.11
CA ALA A 200 1.24 25.50 12.06
C ALA A 200 0.84 24.27 11.23
N PHE A 201 1.41 24.09 10.04
CA PHE A 201 1.14 22.92 9.20
C PHE A 201 1.61 21.62 9.85
N GLN A 202 2.76 21.59 10.51
CA GLN A 202 3.21 20.42 11.26
C GLN A 202 2.22 20.05 12.36
N MET A 203 1.75 21.03 13.13
CA MET A 203 0.76 20.82 14.17
C MET A 203 -0.54 20.23 13.61
N ILE A 204 -1.04 20.76 12.49
CA ILE A 204 -2.23 20.22 11.79
C ILE A 204 -2.03 18.76 11.40
N ASN A 205 -0.84 18.39 10.91
CA ASN A 205 -0.56 17.04 10.45
C ASN A 205 -0.37 16.05 11.60
N THR A 206 0.27 16.47 12.70
CA THR A 206 0.56 15.59 13.84
C THR A 206 -0.61 15.43 14.79
N ASP A 207 -1.32 16.53 15.06
CA ASP A 207 -2.49 16.56 15.96
C ASP A 207 -3.56 17.52 15.41
N PRO A 208 -4.36 17.06 14.43
CA PRO A 208 -5.41 17.89 13.85
C PRO A 208 -6.48 18.34 14.85
N PHE A 209 -6.67 17.61 15.96
CA PHE A 209 -7.65 17.95 16.98
C PHE A 209 -7.17 19.10 17.85
N GLY A 210 -5.97 18.97 18.42
CA GLY A 210 -5.34 20.05 19.18
C GLY A 210 -5.06 21.28 18.31
N ALA A 211 -4.69 21.09 17.03
CA ALA A 211 -4.56 22.18 16.07
C ALA A 211 -5.88 22.94 15.88
N TYR A 212 -6.99 22.22 15.64
CA TYR A 212 -8.29 22.87 15.46
C TYR A 212 -8.76 23.61 16.71
N GLU A 213 -8.53 23.06 17.90
CA GLU A 213 -8.85 23.74 19.17
C GLU A 213 -8.04 25.02 19.34
N LEU A 214 -6.72 24.97 19.09
CA LEU A 214 -5.85 26.13 19.18
C LEU A 214 -6.22 27.22 18.16
N PHE A 215 -6.45 26.84 16.90
CA PHE A 215 -6.78 27.80 15.83
C PHE A 215 -8.20 28.38 15.95
N SER A 216 -9.13 27.66 16.59
CA SER A 216 -10.48 28.17 16.84
C SER A 216 -10.52 29.30 17.88
N ASP A 217 -9.49 29.43 18.70
CA ASP A 217 -9.27 30.58 19.58
C ASP A 217 -8.25 31.52 18.92
N ASN A 218 -8.75 32.56 18.25
CA ASN A 218 -7.90 33.55 17.58
C ASN A 218 -6.86 34.19 18.51
N GLY A 219 -7.15 34.35 19.80
CA GLY A 219 -6.20 34.94 20.76
C GLY A 219 -5.04 33.99 21.06
N ALA A 220 -5.35 32.72 21.31
CA ALA A 220 -4.34 31.69 21.55
C ALA A 220 -3.53 31.38 20.28
N ALA A 221 -4.18 31.35 19.11
CA ALA A 221 -3.55 31.15 17.82
C ALA A 221 -2.56 32.27 17.48
N GLN A 222 -2.95 33.54 17.64
CA GLN A 222 -2.08 34.68 17.38
C GLN A 222 -0.86 34.70 18.33
N ALA A 223 -1.05 34.31 19.60
CA ALA A 223 0.05 34.20 20.56
C ALA A 223 1.03 33.07 20.20
N ALA A 224 0.53 31.94 19.69
CA ALA A 224 1.35 30.79 19.31
C ALA A 224 2.08 30.98 17.96
N PHE A 225 1.49 31.76 17.04
CA PHE A 225 1.97 31.98 15.68
C PHE A 225 1.99 33.48 15.33
N PRO A 226 2.87 34.27 15.98
CA PRO A 226 2.85 35.73 15.87
C PRO A 226 3.18 36.25 14.46
N GLY A 227 3.86 35.45 13.63
CA GLY A 227 4.20 35.80 12.26
C GLY A 227 3.04 35.70 11.27
N LEU A 228 1.89 35.14 11.67
CA LEU A 228 0.73 34.93 10.80
C LEU A 228 -0.31 36.03 10.98
N SER A 229 -0.93 36.43 9.87
CA SER A 229 -2.08 37.32 9.88
C SER A 229 -3.37 36.60 10.32
N GLU A 230 -4.35 37.36 10.77
CA GLU A 230 -5.66 36.81 11.15
C GLU A 230 -6.33 36.05 9.98
N HIS A 231 -6.14 36.52 8.74
CA HIS A 231 -6.67 35.84 7.57
C HIS A 231 -6.04 34.46 7.36
N GLU A 232 -4.72 34.35 7.54
CA GLU A 232 -3.99 33.08 7.42
C GLU A 232 -4.37 32.10 8.52
N LEU A 233 -4.54 32.60 9.76
CA LEU A 233 -5.03 31.78 10.87
C LEU A 233 -6.44 31.21 10.61
N ARG A 234 -7.33 31.97 9.96
CA ARG A 234 -8.64 31.46 9.53
C ARG A 234 -8.50 30.34 8.50
N THR A 235 -7.64 30.51 7.50
CA THR A 235 -7.35 29.46 6.50
C THR A 235 -6.78 28.19 7.17
N LEU A 236 -5.87 28.35 8.13
CA LEU A 236 -5.32 27.23 8.91
C LEU A 236 -6.39 26.56 9.78
N THR A 237 -7.35 27.32 10.31
CA THR A 237 -8.50 26.77 11.04
C THR A 237 -9.32 25.83 10.16
N ASP A 238 -9.60 26.24 8.92
CA ASP A 238 -10.33 25.41 7.96
C ASP A 238 -9.55 24.16 7.56
N ASN A 239 -8.23 24.28 7.35
CA ASN A 239 -7.34 23.15 7.07
C ASN A 239 -7.28 22.17 8.25
N ALA A 240 -7.20 22.68 9.48
CA ALA A 240 -7.24 21.87 10.69
C ALA A 240 -8.59 21.16 10.83
N ARG A 241 -9.69 21.86 10.55
CA ARG A 241 -11.05 21.30 10.56
C ARG A 241 -11.20 20.16 9.54
N TYR A 242 -10.69 20.35 8.33
CA TYR A 242 -10.71 19.33 7.29
C TYR A 242 -9.91 18.09 7.72
N SER A 243 -8.65 18.27 8.13
CA SER A 243 -7.76 17.19 8.56
C SER A 243 -8.32 16.42 9.76
N ARG A 244 -8.93 17.15 10.71
CA ARG A 244 -9.66 16.57 11.85
C ARG A 244 -10.81 15.68 11.39
N ASN A 245 -11.61 16.13 10.43
CA ASN A 245 -12.74 15.35 9.92
C ASN A 245 -12.27 14.10 9.16
N VAL A 246 -11.17 14.19 8.38
CA VAL A 246 -10.56 13.03 7.72
C VAL A 246 -10.11 12.00 8.76
N LYS A 247 -9.33 12.42 9.77
CA LYS A 247 -8.88 11.51 10.87
C LYS A 247 -10.05 10.91 11.63
N LYS A 248 -11.11 11.67 11.85
CA LYS A 248 -12.35 11.18 12.44
C LYS A 248 -13.00 10.09 11.59
N GLN A 249 -13.07 10.27 10.27
CA GLN A 249 -13.64 9.27 9.36
C GLN A 249 -12.78 8.00 9.31
N GLU A 250 -11.45 8.13 9.24
CA GLU A 250 -10.51 6.99 9.28
C GLU A 250 -10.70 6.16 10.56
N GLY A 251 -10.75 6.81 11.73
CA GLY A 251 -10.93 6.10 13.00
C GLY A 251 -12.33 5.45 13.15
N LEU A 252 -13.36 6.03 12.53
CA LEU A 252 -14.69 5.41 12.48
C LEU A 252 -14.73 4.20 11.55
N ALA A 253 -14.03 4.25 10.42
CA ALA A 253 -13.90 3.12 9.51
C ALA A 253 -13.15 1.95 10.19
N GLU A 254 -12.02 2.24 10.86
CA GLU A 254 -11.25 1.23 11.61
C GLU A 254 -12.11 0.55 12.70
N LEU A 255 -12.91 1.34 13.42
CA LEU A 255 -13.88 0.78 14.37
C LEU A 255 -14.86 -0.15 13.66
N SER A 256 -15.49 0.31 12.57
CA SER A 256 -16.45 -0.49 11.80
C SER A 256 -15.85 -1.83 11.34
N ASP A 257 -14.60 -1.83 10.87
CA ASP A 257 -13.91 -3.03 10.39
C ASP A 257 -13.66 -4.02 11.52
N ARG A 258 -13.20 -3.55 12.69
CA ARG A 258 -13.00 -4.41 13.88
C ARG A 258 -14.29 -5.09 14.33
N PHE A 259 -15.42 -4.38 14.25
CA PHE A 259 -16.72 -4.96 14.56
C PHE A 259 -17.14 -6.00 13.50
N ALA A 260 -16.90 -5.74 12.21
CA ALA A 260 -17.19 -6.70 11.14
C ALA A 260 -16.36 -7.98 11.26
N GLU A 261 -15.12 -7.89 11.75
CA GLU A 261 -14.23 -9.02 11.99
C GLU A 261 -14.55 -9.82 13.26
N GLY A 262 -15.52 -9.38 14.07
CA GLY A 262 -15.90 -10.05 15.31
C GLY A 262 -14.95 -9.81 16.49
N ASN A 263 -14.10 -8.78 16.40
CA ASN A 263 -13.15 -8.36 17.44
C ASN A 263 -13.51 -6.95 17.97
N PRO A 264 -14.68 -6.77 18.60
CA PRO A 264 -15.10 -5.47 19.07
C PRO A 264 -14.12 -4.91 20.12
N PRO A 265 -13.78 -3.61 20.07
CA PRO A 265 -12.98 -2.98 21.10
C PRO A 265 -13.68 -3.03 22.46
N SER A 266 -12.87 -3.19 23.52
CA SER A 266 -13.38 -3.10 24.89
C SER A 266 -13.92 -1.70 25.20
N ASN A 267 -14.73 -1.53 26.26
CA ASN A 267 -15.23 -0.21 26.66
C ASN A 267 -14.08 0.78 26.93
N THR A 268 -13.00 0.32 27.54
CA THR A 268 -11.80 1.13 27.79
C THR A 268 -11.10 1.53 26.49
N GLU A 269 -11.04 0.64 25.49
CA GLU A 269 -10.53 0.95 24.16
C GLU A 269 -11.43 1.92 23.39
N LEU A 270 -12.75 1.76 23.49
CA LEU A 270 -13.73 2.68 22.90
C LEU A 270 -13.62 4.09 23.48
N GLU A 271 -13.43 4.21 24.79
CA GLU A 271 -13.18 5.50 25.45
C GLU A 271 -11.84 6.11 24.99
N ALA A 272 -10.79 5.30 24.86
CA ALA A 272 -9.50 5.77 24.34
C ALA A 272 -9.59 6.23 22.88
N ILE A 273 -10.30 5.49 22.03
CA ILE A 273 -10.52 5.84 20.62
C ILE A 273 -11.40 7.09 20.52
N GLY A 274 -12.47 7.18 21.30
CA GLY A 274 -13.31 8.36 21.30
C GLY A 274 -12.59 9.62 21.79
N LYS A 275 -11.71 9.48 22.79
CA LYS A 275 -10.82 10.58 23.21
C LYS A 275 -9.86 10.99 22.09
N LYS A 276 -9.24 10.02 21.41
CA LYS A 276 -8.35 10.25 20.26
C LYS A 276 -9.05 10.93 19.08
N LEU A 277 -10.33 10.63 18.87
CA LEU A 277 -11.14 11.14 17.75
C LEU A 277 -12.02 12.35 18.12
N GLY A 278 -11.85 12.92 19.32
CA GLY A 278 -12.65 14.05 19.80
C GLY A 278 -14.16 13.78 19.78
N LEU A 279 -14.57 12.54 20.03
CA LEU A 279 -15.97 12.14 20.04
C LEU A 279 -16.59 12.42 21.41
N THR A 280 -17.76 13.06 21.42
CA THR A 280 -18.57 13.17 22.63
C THR A 280 -19.04 11.79 23.10
N LYS A 281 -19.36 11.65 24.40
CA LYS A 281 -19.94 10.41 24.97
C LYS A 281 -21.17 9.92 24.19
N LYS A 282 -22.01 10.84 23.70
CA LYS A 282 -23.18 10.54 22.87
C LYS A 282 -22.80 9.98 21.49
N GLN A 283 -21.75 10.52 20.87
CA GLN A 283 -21.24 10.04 19.58
C GLN A 283 -20.57 8.67 19.73
N MET A 284 -19.78 8.46 20.79
CA MET A 284 -19.21 7.15 21.12
C MET A 284 -20.31 6.09 21.29
N GLY A 285 -21.36 6.42 22.06
CA GLY A 285 -22.51 5.52 22.24
C GLY A 285 -23.24 5.20 20.93
N LYS A 286 -23.32 6.16 20.00
CA LYS A 286 -23.92 5.93 18.67
C LYS A 286 -23.06 4.99 17.81
N VAL A 287 -21.75 5.24 17.74
CA VAL A 287 -20.81 4.42 16.95
C VAL A 287 -20.74 3.00 17.49
N SER A 288 -20.68 2.84 18.82
CA SER A 288 -20.79 1.53 19.46
C SER A 288 -22.08 0.83 19.05
N ARG A 289 -23.25 1.50 19.15
CA ARG A 289 -24.53 0.89 18.78
C ARG A 289 -24.64 0.51 17.30
N GLU A 290 -24.16 1.38 16.41
CA GLU A 290 -24.17 1.14 14.95
C GLU A 290 -23.24 -0.02 14.57
N ALA A 291 -22.04 -0.07 15.15
CA ALA A 291 -21.08 -1.11 14.86
C ALA A 291 -21.45 -2.46 15.52
N TYR A 292 -22.05 -2.43 16.71
CA TYR A 292 -22.73 -3.60 17.30
C TYR A 292 -23.86 -4.09 16.39
N ALA A 293 -24.70 -3.20 15.88
CA ALA A 293 -25.79 -3.55 14.96
C ALA A 293 -25.28 -4.17 13.65
N GLU A 294 -24.11 -3.73 13.15
CA GLU A 294 -23.46 -4.30 11.97
C GLU A 294 -22.88 -5.70 12.25
N ALA A 295 -22.16 -5.89 13.36
CA ALA A 295 -21.62 -7.18 13.79
C ALA A 295 -22.73 -8.25 13.97
N LEU A 296 -23.89 -7.81 14.44
CA LEU A 296 -25.10 -8.63 14.62
C LEU A 296 -25.78 -9.07 13.32
N LYS A 297 -25.36 -8.57 12.15
CA LYS A 297 -25.81 -9.09 10.85
C LYS A 297 -25.18 -10.45 10.51
N THR A 298 -24.11 -10.85 11.20
CA THR A 298 -23.41 -12.11 10.96
C THR A 298 -23.87 -13.22 11.91
N PRO A 299 -24.03 -14.49 11.44
CA PRO A 299 -24.40 -15.61 12.32
C PRO A 299 -23.39 -15.95 13.43
N SER A 300 -22.13 -15.51 13.28
CA SER A 300 -21.08 -15.63 14.30
C SER A 300 -21.25 -14.57 15.38
N GLY A 301 -21.46 -13.30 15.00
CA GLY A 301 -21.72 -12.20 15.94
C GLY A 301 -22.96 -12.45 16.80
N GLN A 302 -24.04 -12.95 16.20
CA GLN A 302 -25.25 -13.33 16.94
C GLN A 302 -25.03 -14.45 17.96
N ARG A 303 -24.13 -15.41 17.69
CA ARG A 303 -23.84 -16.52 18.61
C ARG A 303 -23.09 -16.06 19.85
N THR A 304 -22.13 -15.15 19.69
CA THR A 304 -21.36 -14.60 20.82
C THR A 304 -22.26 -13.79 21.75
N VAL A 305 -23.08 -12.90 21.19
CA VAL A 305 -24.04 -12.10 21.97
C VAL A 305 -25.08 -12.99 22.66
N ALA A 306 -25.62 -13.99 21.97
CA ALA A 306 -26.57 -14.93 22.57
C ALA A 306 -25.94 -15.72 23.74
N ARG A 307 -24.66 -16.09 23.65
CA ARG A 307 -23.96 -16.80 24.73
C ARG A 307 -23.78 -15.92 25.96
N ASP A 308 -23.40 -14.66 25.78
CA ASP A 308 -23.27 -13.71 26.89
C ASP A 308 -24.62 -13.49 27.58
N ALA A 309 -25.67 -13.20 26.80
CA ALA A 309 -27.03 -13.03 27.30
C ALA A 309 -27.53 -14.26 28.08
N LEU A 310 -27.39 -15.47 27.52
CA LEU A 310 -27.77 -16.72 28.19
C LEU A 310 -27.01 -16.92 29.50
N SER A 311 -25.73 -16.58 29.56
CA SER A 311 -24.93 -16.72 30.79
C SER A 311 -25.41 -15.80 31.91
N LYS A 312 -25.87 -14.58 31.56
CA LYS A 312 -26.44 -13.63 32.51
C LYS A 312 -27.84 -14.06 32.95
N ILE A 313 -28.69 -14.49 32.00
CA ILE A 313 -30.03 -15.02 32.29
C ILE A 313 -29.95 -16.21 33.26
N LEU A 314 -29.04 -17.15 33.06
CA LEU A 314 -28.92 -18.33 33.93
C LEU A 314 -28.46 -18.02 35.36
N ARG A 315 -27.85 -16.85 35.58
CA ARG A 315 -27.43 -16.37 36.91
C ARG A 315 -28.51 -15.56 37.61
N TRP A 316 -29.56 -15.17 36.89
CA TRP A 316 -30.68 -14.44 37.43
C TRP A 316 -31.44 -15.29 38.47
N ASP A 317 -31.58 -14.75 39.67
CA ASP A 317 -32.43 -15.31 40.72
C ASP A 317 -33.82 -14.64 40.70
N PRO A 318 -34.87 -15.33 40.23
CA PRO A 318 -36.22 -14.78 40.22
C PRO A 318 -36.81 -14.60 41.62
N GLN A 319 -36.25 -15.22 42.67
CA GLN A 319 -36.72 -15.03 44.05
C GLN A 319 -36.15 -13.77 44.71
N SER A 320 -35.10 -13.19 44.13
CA SER A 320 -34.46 -11.95 44.59
C SER A 320 -34.15 -11.03 43.39
N PRO A 321 -35.16 -10.45 42.74
CA PRO A 321 -34.99 -9.69 41.50
C PRO A 321 -34.17 -8.42 41.72
N ASP A 322 -33.04 -8.32 41.02
CA ASP A 322 -32.16 -7.14 40.99
C ASP A 322 -32.41 -6.31 39.71
N GLN A 323 -32.93 -5.09 39.86
CA GLN A 323 -33.25 -4.25 38.70
C GLN A 323 -32.04 -3.91 37.83
N GLU A 324 -30.84 -3.84 38.39
CA GLU A 324 -29.61 -3.54 37.64
C GLU A 324 -29.22 -4.73 36.77
N GLN A 325 -29.21 -5.94 37.32
CA GLN A 325 -28.98 -7.17 36.57
C GLN A 325 -30.05 -7.43 35.50
N ALA A 326 -31.32 -7.07 35.74
CA ALA A 326 -32.37 -7.20 34.74
C ALA A 326 -32.12 -6.29 33.54
N LEU A 327 -31.68 -5.05 33.78
CA LEU A 327 -31.29 -4.11 32.72
C LEU A 327 -30.07 -4.62 31.96
N GLU A 328 -29.04 -5.14 32.65
CA GLU A 328 -27.87 -5.73 32.00
C GLU A 328 -28.23 -6.93 31.10
N ILE A 329 -29.20 -7.74 31.49
CA ILE A 329 -29.71 -8.86 30.69
C ILE A 329 -30.45 -8.34 29.46
N GLN A 330 -31.33 -7.34 29.63
CA GLN A 330 -32.04 -6.72 28.50
C GLN A 330 -31.08 -6.04 27.52
N GLU A 331 -30.03 -5.39 28.02
CA GLU A 331 -28.97 -4.81 27.21
C GLU A 331 -28.13 -5.87 26.50
N ALA A 332 -27.82 -6.99 27.15
CA ALA A 332 -27.10 -8.11 26.53
C ALA A 332 -27.92 -8.80 25.43
N MET A 333 -29.26 -8.75 25.53
CA MET A 333 -30.17 -9.27 24.52
C MET A 333 -30.42 -8.30 23.35
N MET A 334 -30.08 -7.01 23.51
CA MET A 334 -30.31 -6.02 22.46
C MET A 334 -29.55 -6.38 21.17
N GLY A 335 -30.30 -6.39 20.07
CA GLY A 335 -29.75 -6.61 18.74
C GLY A 335 -29.64 -8.08 18.31
N LEU A 336 -29.98 -9.04 19.17
CA LEU A 336 -30.33 -10.38 18.71
C LEU A 336 -31.54 -10.29 17.76
N THR A 337 -31.52 -11.05 16.66
CA THR A 337 -32.66 -11.12 15.73
C THR A 337 -33.01 -12.57 15.37
N GLY A 338 -34.16 -12.75 14.72
CA GLY A 338 -34.56 -14.04 14.15
C GLY A 338 -34.72 -15.17 15.19
N PRO A 339 -34.34 -16.42 14.85
CA PRO A 339 -34.50 -17.57 15.74
C PRO A 339 -33.74 -17.44 17.06
N MET A 340 -32.58 -16.78 17.06
CA MET A 340 -31.75 -16.65 18.26
C MET A 340 -32.37 -15.69 19.28
N ALA A 341 -32.94 -14.56 18.83
CA ALA A 341 -33.69 -13.65 19.69
C ALA A 341 -34.90 -14.33 20.32
N LYS A 342 -35.65 -15.10 19.52
CA LYS A 342 -36.82 -15.87 20.02
C LYS A 342 -36.41 -16.88 21.08
N TYR A 343 -35.28 -17.56 20.87
CA TYR A 343 -34.77 -18.54 21.82
C TYR A 343 -34.33 -17.89 23.14
N VAL A 344 -33.44 -16.89 23.08
CA VAL A 344 -32.92 -16.21 24.28
C VAL A 344 -34.03 -15.47 25.02
N GLY A 345 -34.93 -14.80 24.29
CA GLY A 345 -36.11 -14.14 24.85
C GLY A 345 -37.01 -15.10 25.62
N LYS A 346 -37.31 -16.26 25.05
CA LYS A 346 -38.08 -17.29 25.74
C LYS A 346 -37.39 -17.78 27.02
N VAL A 347 -36.08 -17.98 27.00
CA VAL A 347 -35.33 -18.41 28.20
C VAL A 347 -35.39 -17.32 29.28
N TRP A 348 -35.31 -16.05 28.90
CA TRP A 348 -35.47 -14.94 29.83
C TRP A 348 -36.89 -14.87 30.40
N ASP A 349 -37.93 -14.98 29.58
CA ASP A 349 -39.33 -14.97 30.03
C ASP A 349 -39.61 -16.15 30.99
N ASP A 350 -39.11 -17.34 30.66
CA ASP A 350 -39.25 -18.55 31.47
C ASP A 350 -38.51 -18.43 32.82
N GLN A 351 -37.34 -17.77 32.84
CA GLN A 351 -36.48 -17.63 34.04
C GLN A 351 -36.91 -16.47 34.95
N SER A 352 -37.31 -15.34 34.36
CA SER A 352 -37.66 -14.11 35.08
C SER A 352 -39.04 -14.17 35.72
N ASN A 353 -39.94 -15.03 35.24
CA ASN A 353 -41.24 -15.28 35.84
C ASN A 353 -41.12 -16.24 37.04
N PRO A 354 -41.38 -15.78 38.29
CA PRO A 354 -41.30 -16.63 39.48
C PRO A 354 -42.31 -17.79 39.45
N ASP A 355 -43.46 -17.58 38.81
CA ASP A 355 -44.55 -18.55 38.67
C ASP A 355 -44.37 -19.49 37.47
N SER A 356 -43.27 -19.34 36.73
CA SER A 356 -42.92 -20.24 35.65
C SER A 356 -42.74 -21.67 36.17
N LEU A 357 -43.39 -22.62 35.51
CA LEU A 357 -43.20 -24.04 35.81
C LEU A 357 -41.75 -24.51 35.55
N MET A 358 -40.95 -23.77 34.76
CA MET A 358 -39.51 -24.00 34.63
C MET A 358 -38.73 -23.70 35.92
N ASN A 359 -39.30 -22.89 36.81
CA ASN A 359 -38.75 -22.58 38.12
C ASN A 359 -39.13 -23.58 39.21
N ASN A 360 -40.05 -24.51 38.93
CA ASN A 360 -40.48 -25.56 39.83
C ASN A 360 -39.31 -26.52 40.19
N PRO A 361 -39.09 -26.86 41.48
CA PRO A 361 -38.01 -27.76 41.91
C PRO A 361 -38.03 -29.13 41.22
N ALA A 362 -39.21 -29.73 41.02
CA ALA A 362 -39.36 -31.02 40.37
C ALA A 362 -38.96 -30.94 38.89
N VAL A 363 -39.39 -29.89 38.19
CA VAL A 363 -39.02 -29.64 36.78
C VAL A 363 -37.52 -29.40 36.64
N LYS A 364 -36.92 -28.57 37.51
CA LYS A 364 -35.47 -28.32 37.53
C LYS A 364 -34.67 -29.59 37.79
N GLN A 365 -35.12 -30.43 38.71
CA GLN A 365 -34.42 -31.67 39.05
C GLN A 365 -34.49 -32.69 37.92
N VAL A 366 -35.65 -32.84 37.27
CA VAL A 366 -35.76 -33.75 36.12
C VAL A 366 -35.02 -33.22 34.88
N PHE A 367 -34.94 -31.89 34.71
CA PHE A 367 -34.10 -31.29 33.69
C PHE A 367 -32.62 -31.67 33.91
N ARG A 368 -32.11 -31.52 35.15
CA ARG A 368 -30.76 -31.97 35.52
C ARG A 368 -30.56 -33.46 35.28
N GLU A 369 -31.53 -34.30 35.63
CA GLU A 369 -31.45 -35.75 35.38
C GLU A 369 -31.33 -36.10 33.89
N ASN A 370 -32.05 -35.38 33.01
CA ASN A 370 -31.92 -35.57 31.56
C ASN A 370 -30.53 -35.14 31.05
N GLU A 371 -29.89 -34.15 31.67
CA GLU A 371 -28.51 -33.77 31.36
C GLU A 371 -27.51 -34.79 31.91
N ASP A 372 -27.64 -35.18 33.17
CA ASP A 372 -26.79 -36.18 33.81
C ASP A 372 -26.86 -37.52 33.08
N ASN A 373 -28.05 -37.93 32.62
CA ASN A 373 -28.23 -39.16 31.84
C ASN A 373 -27.53 -39.08 30.48
N PHE A 374 -27.47 -37.88 29.88
CA PHE A 374 -26.66 -37.65 28.69
C PHE A 374 -25.17 -37.71 29.05
N GLU A 375 -24.69 -37.02 30.08
CA GLU A 375 -23.27 -37.09 30.46
C GLU A 375 -22.81 -38.51 30.85
N LYS A 376 -23.72 -39.30 31.44
CA LYS A 376 -23.52 -40.71 31.79
C LYS A 376 -23.77 -41.70 30.64
N HIS A 377 -24.02 -41.22 29.43
CA HIS A 377 -24.19 -42.04 28.23
C HIS A 377 -25.39 -43.02 28.26
N VAL A 378 -26.43 -42.71 29.04
CA VAL A 378 -27.62 -43.57 29.21
C VAL A 378 -28.43 -43.68 27.91
N TYR A 379 -28.44 -42.62 27.08
CA TYR A 379 -29.11 -42.64 25.76
C TYR A 379 -28.33 -43.40 24.67
N GLY A 380 -27.24 -44.08 25.05
CA GLY A 380 -26.41 -44.95 24.22
C GLY A 380 -24.92 -44.70 24.41
N ASN A 381 -24.08 -45.73 24.20
CA ASN A 381 -22.63 -45.55 24.23
C ASN A 381 -22.15 -44.89 22.92
N TRP A 382 -22.10 -43.56 22.87
CA TRP A 382 -21.41 -42.83 21.79
C TRP A 382 -19.91 -42.73 22.00
N MET A 383 -19.38 -43.27 23.10
CA MET A 383 -17.96 -43.54 23.28
C MET A 383 -17.70 -44.99 22.86
N GLU A 384 -16.86 -45.16 21.85
CA GLU A 384 -16.47 -46.47 21.32
C GLU A 384 -14.96 -46.62 21.39
N PHE A 385 -14.45 -47.85 21.49
CA PHE A 385 -13.02 -48.05 21.39
C PHE A 385 -12.53 -47.71 19.98
N GLU A 386 -11.43 -46.97 19.88
CA GLU A 386 -10.71 -46.80 18.64
C GLU A 386 -10.12 -48.18 18.28
N GLU A 387 -10.50 -48.72 17.12
CA GLU A 387 -10.03 -50.02 16.68
C GLU A 387 -8.80 -49.89 15.79
N GLU A 388 -7.80 -50.75 15.99
CA GLU A 388 -6.66 -50.92 15.09
C GLU A 388 -6.68 -52.31 14.43
N PRO A 389 -6.24 -52.43 13.16
CA PRO A 389 -6.07 -53.72 12.53
C PRO A 389 -4.90 -54.47 13.18
N TYR A 390 -5.12 -55.73 13.52
CA TYR A 390 -4.07 -56.66 13.91
C TYR A 390 -4.19 -57.96 13.13
N THR A 391 -3.06 -58.50 12.71
CA THR A 391 -3.01 -59.76 11.97
C THR A 391 -2.76 -60.92 12.91
N LYS A 392 -3.60 -61.97 12.80
CA LYS A 392 -3.40 -63.25 13.50
C LYS A 392 -3.39 -64.38 12.50
N LYS A 393 -2.52 -65.37 12.72
CA LYS A 393 -2.60 -66.64 12.00
C LYS A 393 -3.65 -67.53 12.67
N VAL A 394 -4.66 -67.92 11.91
CA VAL A 394 -5.69 -68.88 12.33
C VAL A 394 -5.76 -69.96 11.26
N GLY A 395 -5.48 -71.22 11.62
CA GLY A 395 -5.50 -72.35 10.67
C GLY A 395 -4.54 -72.20 9.49
N GLY A 396 -3.36 -71.60 9.69
CA GLY A 396 -2.34 -71.44 8.64
C GLY A 396 -2.54 -70.25 7.68
N LYS A 397 -3.69 -69.57 7.72
CA LYS A 397 -3.95 -68.34 6.96
C LYS A 397 -3.82 -67.11 7.86
N THR A 398 -3.23 -66.03 7.33
CA THR A 398 -3.19 -64.73 8.00
C THR A 398 -4.55 -64.04 7.82
N VAL A 399 -5.22 -63.71 8.91
CA VAL A 399 -6.48 -62.96 8.92
C VAL A 399 -6.25 -61.62 9.63
N THR A 400 -6.71 -60.53 9.03
CA THR A 400 -6.72 -59.21 9.66
C THR A 400 -8.00 -59.07 10.47
N LEU A 401 -7.85 -58.91 11.78
CA LEU A 401 -8.92 -58.66 12.74
C LEU A 401 -8.79 -57.22 13.27
N LYS A 402 -9.83 -56.71 13.91
CA LYS A 402 -9.79 -55.43 14.60
C LYS A 402 -9.72 -55.68 16.11
N ARG A 403 -8.88 -54.92 16.80
CA ARG A 403 -8.81 -54.91 18.28
C ARG A 403 -8.85 -53.47 18.79
N PRO A 404 -9.25 -53.23 20.05
CA PRO A 404 -9.10 -51.93 20.67
C PRO A 404 -7.63 -51.50 20.65
N LYS A 405 -7.39 -50.28 20.15
CA LYS A 405 -6.10 -49.62 20.22
C LYS A 405 -5.78 -49.32 21.68
N LEU A 406 -4.60 -49.73 22.13
CA LEU A 406 -4.14 -49.55 23.51
C LEU A 406 -3.03 -48.49 23.56
N VAL A 407 -3.13 -47.51 24.45
CA VAL A 407 -2.07 -46.54 24.77
C VAL A 407 -1.76 -46.67 26.26
N GLY A 408 -0.52 -47.00 26.62
CA GLY A 408 -0.12 -47.25 28.01
C GLY A 408 -0.86 -48.41 28.68
N GLY A 409 -1.28 -49.42 27.91
CA GLY A 409 -2.04 -50.57 28.40
C GLY A 409 -3.54 -50.32 28.61
N ARG A 410 -4.04 -49.12 28.29
CA ARG A 410 -5.47 -48.77 28.38
C ARG A 410 -6.08 -48.58 26.99
N PRO A 411 -7.32 -49.02 26.76
CA PRO A 411 -7.98 -48.84 25.48
C PRO A 411 -8.35 -47.37 25.24
N VAL A 412 -8.10 -46.91 24.01
CA VAL A 412 -8.43 -45.55 23.57
C VAL A 412 -9.90 -45.50 23.19
N MET A 413 -10.64 -44.53 23.72
CA MET A 413 -12.03 -44.28 23.34
C MET A 413 -12.12 -43.09 22.37
N LYS A 414 -13.04 -43.19 21.41
CA LYS A 414 -13.39 -42.15 20.44
C LYS A 414 -14.89 -41.89 20.49
N VAL A 415 -15.28 -40.67 20.15
CA VAL A 415 -16.68 -40.30 19.99
C VAL A 415 -17.18 -40.78 18.63
N ASN A 416 -18.27 -41.55 18.61
CA ASN A 416 -19.02 -41.88 17.41
C ASN A 416 -20.04 -40.78 17.13
N SER A 417 -19.75 -39.93 16.15
CA SER A 417 -20.57 -38.75 15.82
C SER A 417 -22.02 -39.09 15.45
N ALA A 418 -22.28 -40.24 14.82
CA ALA A 418 -23.63 -40.65 14.47
C ALA A 418 -24.43 -41.07 15.71
N LYS A 419 -23.81 -41.82 16.64
CA LYS A 419 -24.43 -42.18 17.92
C LYS A 419 -24.61 -40.97 18.84
N LEU A 420 -23.66 -40.04 18.84
CA LEU A 420 -23.78 -38.78 19.57
C LEU A 420 -24.96 -37.95 19.04
N ALA A 421 -25.15 -37.87 17.72
CA ALA A 421 -26.28 -37.17 17.13
C ALA A 421 -27.63 -37.80 17.54
N ILE A 422 -27.71 -39.14 17.58
CA ILE A 422 -28.91 -39.86 18.07
C ILE A 422 -29.16 -39.55 19.55
N ALA A 423 -28.12 -39.56 20.39
CA ALA A 423 -28.25 -39.24 21.81
C ALA A 423 -28.64 -37.77 22.05
N GLN A 424 -28.10 -36.83 21.26
CA GLN A 424 -28.49 -35.42 21.30
C GLN A 424 -29.95 -35.24 20.86
N ALA A 425 -30.39 -35.97 19.84
CA ALA A 425 -31.78 -35.96 19.40
C ALA A 425 -32.73 -36.54 20.47
N ALA A 426 -32.31 -37.59 21.20
CA ALA A 426 -33.06 -38.13 22.33
C ALA A 426 -33.18 -37.13 23.49
N LYS A 427 -32.07 -36.49 23.88
CA LYS A 427 -32.05 -35.41 24.91
C LYS A 427 -32.98 -34.26 24.51
N ALA A 428 -32.92 -33.83 23.24
CA ALA A 428 -33.78 -32.77 22.71
C ALA A 428 -35.27 -33.18 22.71
N LYS A 429 -35.59 -34.40 22.28
CA LYS A 429 -36.97 -34.92 22.31
C LYS A 429 -37.55 -34.98 23.72
N ASN A 430 -36.75 -35.38 24.70
CA ASN A 430 -37.13 -35.37 26.12
C ASN A 430 -37.43 -33.95 26.61
N PHE A 431 -36.63 -32.98 26.18
CA PHE A 431 -36.85 -31.58 26.48
C PHE A 431 -38.13 -31.02 25.82
N ASP A 432 -38.39 -31.41 24.57
CA ASP A 432 -39.61 -31.01 23.87
C ASP A 432 -40.87 -31.61 24.50
N ARG A 433 -40.81 -32.87 24.95
CA ARG A 433 -41.89 -33.51 25.72
C ARG A 433 -42.18 -32.77 27.03
N LEU A 434 -41.13 -32.42 27.78
CA LEU A 434 -41.25 -31.64 29.01
C LEU A 434 -41.88 -30.27 28.76
N ARG A 435 -41.41 -29.55 27.72
CA ARG A 435 -41.98 -28.26 27.34
C ARG A 435 -43.43 -28.35 26.92
N ALA A 436 -43.80 -29.37 26.15
CA ALA A 436 -45.18 -29.60 25.74
C ALA A 436 -46.09 -29.92 26.94
N TYR A 437 -45.59 -30.71 27.89
CA TYR A 437 -46.30 -31.01 29.13
C TYR A 437 -46.53 -29.78 30.00
N ILE A 438 -45.47 -29.01 30.23
CA ILE A 438 -45.53 -27.74 30.97
C ILE A 438 -46.52 -26.78 30.33
N ALA A 439 -46.51 -26.65 29.00
CA ALA A 439 -47.44 -25.80 28.27
C ALA A 439 -48.91 -26.25 28.36
N ALA A 440 -49.16 -27.54 28.63
CA ALA A 440 -50.50 -28.11 28.77
C ALA A 440 -51.05 -28.05 30.20
N LEU A 441 -50.21 -27.71 31.19
CA LEU A 441 -50.64 -27.61 32.59
C LEU A 441 -51.39 -26.30 32.85
N PRO A 442 -52.45 -26.33 33.68
CA PRO A 442 -53.14 -25.11 34.07
C PRO A 442 -52.25 -24.21 34.94
N PRO A 443 -52.47 -22.88 34.92
CA PRO A 443 -51.77 -21.95 35.81
C PRO A 443 -51.91 -22.36 37.28
N GLY A 444 -50.80 -22.37 38.03
CA GLY A 444 -50.76 -22.78 39.44
C GLY A 444 -50.63 -24.30 39.67
N ALA A 445 -50.49 -25.11 38.62
CA ALA A 445 -50.15 -26.51 38.76
C ALA A 445 -48.79 -26.70 39.47
N ASN A 446 -48.69 -27.71 40.34
CA ASN A 446 -47.44 -28.06 41.01
C ASN A 446 -47.12 -29.54 40.71
N PRO A 447 -46.59 -29.84 39.51
CA PRO A 447 -46.36 -31.22 39.09
C PRO A 447 -45.30 -31.87 39.98
N THR A 448 -45.57 -33.09 40.42
CA THR A 448 -44.63 -33.89 41.20
C THR A 448 -43.51 -34.41 40.32
N MET A 449 -42.38 -34.75 40.94
CA MET A 449 -41.24 -35.33 40.23
C MET A 449 -41.59 -36.59 39.43
N GLU A 450 -42.49 -37.43 39.98
CA GLU A 450 -42.91 -38.66 39.33
C GLU A 450 -43.76 -38.40 38.08
N GLU A 451 -44.64 -37.41 38.12
CA GLU A 451 -45.45 -37.00 36.95
C GLU A 451 -44.57 -36.44 35.84
N VAL A 452 -43.60 -35.58 36.19
CA VAL A 452 -42.66 -35.00 35.22
C VAL A 452 -41.80 -36.10 34.58
N ARG A 453 -41.29 -37.07 35.36
CA ARG A 453 -40.52 -38.20 34.83
C ARG A 453 -41.33 -39.09 33.89
N LYS A 454 -42.58 -39.42 34.22
CA LYS A 454 -43.46 -40.25 33.38
C LYS A 454 -43.70 -39.65 31.99
N VAL A 455 -43.75 -38.32 31.90
CA VAL A 455 -43.99 -37.64 30.63
C VAL A 455 -42.72 -37.56 29.76
N ILE A 456 -41.55 -37.45 30.40
CA ILE A 456 -40.27 -37.39 29.70
C ILE A 456 -39.83 -38.79 29.25
N TYR A 457 -39.99 -39.79 30.12
CA TYR A 457 -39.55 -41.17 29.92
C TYR A 457 -40.75 -42.09 29.62
N ASP A 458 -41.02 -42.26 28.33
CA ASP A 458 -42.08 -43.13 27.79
C ASP A 458 -41.88 -44.61 28.19
N VAL A 459 -42.94 -45.44 28.18
CA VAL A 459 -42.89 -46.86 28.60
C VAL A 459 -41.86 -47.67 27.79
N ASN A 460 -41.63 -47.30 26.53
CA ASN A 460 -40.60 -47.93 25.67
C ASN A 460 -39.17 -47.39 25.91
N ASP A 461 -39.03 -46.20 26.49
CA ASP A 461 -37.72 -45.66 26.89
C ASP A 461 -37.33 -46.17 28.31
N ASN A 462 -38.31 -46.61 29.12
CA ASN A 462 -38.10 -47.15 30.47
C ASN A 462 -37.29 -48.47 30.50
N ASP A 463 -37.33 -49.30 29.44
CA ASP A 463 -36.47 -50.49 29.36
C ASP A 463 -34.98 -50.15 29.22
N ARG A 464 -34.64 -48.92 28.79
CA ARG A 464 -33.27 -48.38 28.78
C ARG A 464 -32.87 -47.69 30.09
N VAL A 465 -33.85 -47.31 30.90
CA VAL A 465 -33.67 -46.60 32.18
C VAL A 465 -33.75 -47.55 33.39
N ARG A 466 -34.19 -48.80 33.20
CA ARG A 466 -34.37 -49.85 34.23
C ARG A 466 -33.10 -50.36 34.93
N THR A 467 -31.98 -49.65 34.87
CA THR A 467 -30.89 -49.84 35.84
C THR A 467 -31.25 -49.11 37.14
N LEU A 468 -32.21 -49.67 37.88
CA LEU A 468 -32.51 -49.25 39.24
C LEU A 468 -31.38 -49.70 40.16
N PHE A 469 -30.50 -48.78 40.55
CA PHE A 469 -29.67 -49.00 41.73
C PHE A 469 -30.58 -48.98 42.96
N VAL A 470 -30.86 -50.17 43.51
CA VAL A 470 -31.48 -50.30 44.82
C VAL A 470 -30.45 -49.82 45.86
N PRO A 471 -30.71 -48.75 46.62
CA PRO A 471 -29.83 -48.37 47.72
C PRO A 471 -29.81 -49.50 48.75
N ALA A 472 -28.64 -49.83 49.30
CA ALA A 472 -28.43 -50.98 50.19
C ALA A 472 -29.34 -51.05 51.45
N ALA A 473 -30.13 -50.02 51.73
CA ALA A 473 -30.98 -49.92 52.90
C ALA A 473 -32.32 -50.69 52.81
N THR A 474 -32.74 -51.16 51.63
CA THR A 474 -34.06 -51.80 51.44
C THR A 474 -34.00 -53.22 50.85
N ALA A 475 -32.84 -53.88 50.91
CA ALA A 475 -32.62 -55.20 50.30
C ALA A 475 -33.38 -56.38 50.95
N GLY A 476 -34.14 -56.15 52.02
CA GLY A 476 -34.79 -57.20 52.81
C GLY A 476 -36.18 -57.67 52.33
N GLU A 477 -36.82 -56.98 51.38
CA GLU A 477 -38.27 -57.18 51.11
C GLU A 477 -38.62 -57.72 49.71
N PHE A 478 -37.66 -58.16 48.89
CA PHE A 478 -37.96 -58.75 47.58
C PHE A 478 -37.78 -60.26 47.59
N GLU A 479 -38.88 -61.01 47.75
CA GLU A 479 -38.90 -62.45 47.48
C GLU A 479 -39.12 -62.73 45.97
N GLU A 480 -38.44 -63.77 45.49
CA GLU A 480 -38.18 -64.16 44.09
C GLU A 480 -39.43 -64.62 43.27
N GLY A 481 -40.64 -64.39 43.78
CA GLY A 481 -41.86 -65.11 43.36
C GLY A 481 -42.64 -64.54 42.17
N ASP A 482 -42.71 -63.23 42.01
CA ASP A 482 -43.78 -62.64 41.18
C ASP A 482 -43.39 -62.29 39.73
N SER A 483 -42.10 -62.30 39.38
CA SER A 483 -41.63 -61.92 38.03
C SER A 483 -41.47 -63.08 37.04
N LYS A 484 -41.49 -64.35 37.49
CA LYS A 484 -41.35 -65.52 36.60
C LYS A 484 -42.50 -65.73 35.61
N ARG A 485 -43.64 -65.04 35.77
CA ARG A 485 -44.79 -65.14 34.83
C ARG A 485 -44.64 -64.33 33.54
N ALA A 486 -43.65 -63.45 33.41
CA ALA A 486 -43.55 -62.52 32.27
C ALA A 486 -42.41 -62.81 31.25
N GLY A 487 -41.70 -63.93 31.37
CA GLY A 487 -40.76 -64.39 30.33
C GLY A 487 -39.58 -63.45 30.05
N SER A 488 -39.07 -62.75 31.08
CA SER A 488 -37.89 -61.90 30.97
C SER A 488 -36.67 -62.60 31.59
N ASP A 489 -35.60 -62.78 30.81
CA ASP A 489 -34.29 -63.18 31.34
C ASP A 489 -33.62 -61.98 32.03
N TYR A 490 -33.00 -62.21 33.20
CA TYR A 490 -32.19 -61.21 33.89
C TYR A 490 -30.92 -61.83 34.48
N ASP A 491 -29.83 -61.06 34.48
CA ASP A 491 -28.58 -61.38 35.17
C ASP A 491 -28.45 -60.51 36.43
N ILE A 492 -28.25 -61.14 37.59
CA ILE A 492 -27.94 -60.44 38.84
C ILE A 492 -26.42 -60.29 38.95
N PHE A 493 -25.92 -59.07 38.85
CA PHE A 493 -24.56 -58.76 39.27
C PHE A 493 -24.57 -58.41 40.77
N LYS A 494 -23.95 -59.27 41.57
CA LYS A 494 -23.64 -59.00 42.99
C LYS A 494 -22.30 -58.27 43.12
#